data_AF-A0A3R7XCP2-F1
#
_entry.id   AF-A0A3R7XCP2-F1
#
_cell.length_a   1.000
_cell.length_b   1.000
_cell.length_c   1.000
_cell.angle_alpha   90.00
_cell.angle_beta   90.00
_cell.angle_gamma   90.00
#
_symmetry.space_group_name_H-M   'P 1'
#
loop_
_entity.id
_entity.type
_entity.pdbx_description
1 polymer ?
#
loop_
_entity_poly.entity_id
_entity_poly.type
_entity_poly.pdbx_seq_one_letter_code
_entity_poly.pdbx_strand_id
1 'polypeptide(L)'
;PQPGHPVKELLFFEVPSSTEWRPPGSDQVFAPDVFYDITDTLPKKLNALQAYEKELRPFPHPRSLRAVEALAHWRGATVGVSAAEAFISGRRIV
;
A
#
# COMPACT_ATOMS: atom_id res chain seq x y z
N PRO A 1 -7.06 22.84 3.63
CA PRO A 1 -8.45 22.62 3.15
C PRO A 1 -9.08 23.97 2.84
N GLN A 2 -9.81 24.10 1.72
CA GLN A 2 -10.53 25.33 1.37
C GLN A 2 -12.03 25.14 1.63
N PRO A 3 -12.74 26.17 2.12
CA PRO A 3 -14.20 26.16 2.15
C PRO A 3 -14.78 25.76 0.78
N GLY A 4 -15.79 24.87 0.77
CA GLY A 4 -16.39 24.32 -0.45
C GLY A 4 -15.67 23.13 -1.10
N HIS A 5 -14.44 22.80 -0.68
CA HIS A 5 -13.67 21.67 -1.23
C HIS A 5 -13.14 20.74 -0.12
N PRO A 6 -14.03 20.07 0.64
CA PRO A 6 -13.60 19.21 1.72
C PRO A 6 -13.04 17.89 1.17
N VAL A 7 -11.80 17.57 1.53
CA VAL A 7 -11.27 16.21 1.41
C VAL A 7 -11.92 15.36 2.51
N LYS A 8 -12.85 14.49 2.10
CA LYS A 8 -13.66 13.67 3.01
C LYS A 8 -12.87 12.59 3.72
N GLU A 9 -11.83 12.07 3.08
CA GLU A 9 -11.04 10.96 3.61
C GLU A 9 -9.56 11.17 3.29
N LEU A 10 -8.72 10.98 4.31
CA LEU A 10 -7.27 10.93 4.19
C LEU A 10 -6.83 9.53 4.59
N LEU A 11 -6.21 8.82 3.65
CA LEU A 11 -5.64 7.48 3.86
C LEU A 11 -4.13 7.53 3.69
N PHE A 12 -3.41 6.81 4.54
CA PHE A 12 -1.97 6.63 4.46
C PHE A 12 -1.64 5.20 4.07
N PHE A 13 -0.70 4.99 3.16
CA PHE A 13 -0.35 3.67 2.63
C PHE A 13 1.07 3.25 3.00
N GLU A 14 1.34 1.95 2.87
CA GLU A 14 2.69 1.41 3.01
C GLU A 14 3.52 1.61 1.73
N VAL A 15 4.80 1.95 1.91
CA VAL A 15 5.75 2.12 0.82
C VAL A 15 6.83 1.05 0.96
N PRO A 16 6.94 0.11 -0.01
CA PRO A 16 8.03 -0.85 -0.03
C PRO A 16 9.39 -0.15 -0.08
N SER A 17 10.36 -0.69 0.67
CA SER A 17 11.67 -0.12 0.99
C SER A 17 11.59 1.21 1.75
N SER A 18 10.62 1.37 2.64
CA SER A 18 10.50 2.55 3.50
C SER A 18 9.71 2.24 4.77
N THR A 19 8.49 1.73 4.67
CA THR A 19 7.63 1.47 5.83
C THR A 19 8.20 0.39 6.75
N GLU A 20 8.72 -0.69 6.18
CA GLU A 20 9.29 -1.84 6.88
C GLU A 20 10.71 -1.60 7.43
N TRP A 21 11.41 -0.58 6.93
CA TRP A 21 12.75 -0.20 7.39
C TRP A 21 12.74 0.87 8.48
N ARG A 22 11.56 1.37 8.87
CA ARG A 22 11.47 2.38 9.94
C ARG A 22 12.02 1.80 11.25
N PRO A 23 13.00 2.46 11.89
CA PRO A 23 13.50 2.03 13.18
C PRO A 23 12.38 2.04 14.23
N PRO A 24 12.31 1.03 15.11
CA PRO A 24 11.37 1.06 16.23
C PRO A 24 11.52 2.35 17.04
N GLY A 25 10.40 3.04 17.27
CA GLY A 25 10.35 4.29 18.04
C GLY A 25 10.67 5.57 17.25
N SER A 26 10.99 5.51 15.94
CA SER A 26 11.20 6.73 15.15
C SER A 26 9.91 7.41 14.70
N ASP A 27 8.81 6.67 14.58
CA ASP A 27 7.49 7.16 14.18
C ASP A 27 6.41 6.11 14.55
N GLN A 28 5.14 6.39 14.27
CA GLN A 28 4.05 5.42 14.40
C GLN A 28 4.26 4.20 13.50
N VAL A 29 4.00 3.02 14.07
CA VAL A 29 4.00 1.74 13.35
C VAL A 29 2.86 1.75 12.34
N PHE A 30 3.12 1.22 11.14
CA PHE A 30 2.07 1.05 10.15
C PHE A 30 1.11 -0.07 10.56
N ALA A 31 -0.06 0.29 11.08
CA ALA A 31 -1.12 -0.62 11.52
C ALA A 31 -2.41 -0.35 10.72
N PRO A 32 -2.58 -0.94 9.53
CA PRO A 32 -3.68 -0.62 8.63
C PRO A 32 -5.03 -1.12 9.17
N ASP A 33 -6.06 -0.31 9.00
CA ASP A 33 -7.45 -0.57 9.39
C ASP A 33 -8.43 -0.46 8.20
N VAL A 34 -7.95 0.00 7.04
CA VAL A 34 -8.73 0.11 5.80
C VAL A 34 -8.09 -0.75 4.73
N PHE A 35 -8.88 -1.59 4.07
CA PHE A 35 -8.41 -2.52 3.03
C PHE A 35 -9.29 -2.42 1.80
N TYR A 36 -8.66 -2.38 0.63
CA TYR A 36 -9.34 -2.45 -0.65
C TYR A 36 -8.99 -3.77 -1.34
N ASP A 37 -10.01 -4.54 -1.71
CA ASP A 37 -9.83 -5.70 -2.58
C ASP A 37 -9.35 -5.24 -3.95
N ILE A 38 -8.15 -5.69 -4.32
CA ILE A 38 -7.54 -5.40 -5.62
C ILE A 38 -7.33 -6.68 -6.43
N THR A 39 -8.02 -7.77 -6.10
CA THR A 39 -7.87 -9.07 -6.79
C THR A 39 -7.96 -8.93 -8.31
N ASP A 40 -8.99 -8.23 -8.81
CA ASP A 40 -9.20 -8.03 -10.24
C ASP A 40 -8.28 -6.97 -10.87
N THR A 41 -7.66 -6.11 -10.05
CA THR A 41 -6.83 -4.98 -10.52
C THR A 41 -5.33 -5.16 -10.25
N LEU A 42 -4.93 -6.22 -9.55
CA LEU A 42 -3.53 -6.55 -9.26
C LEU A 42 -2.68 -6.65 -10.54
N PRO A 43 -3.12 -7.28 -11.65
CA PRO A 43 -2.34 -7.30 -12.89
C PRO A 43 -2.07 -5.89 -13.44
N LYS A 44 -3.06 -4.99 -13.34
CA LYS A 44 -2.91 -3.58 -13.77
C LYS A 44 -1.92 -2.83 -12.90
N LYS A 45 -1.94 -3.05 -11.58
CA LYS A 45 -0.95 -2.51 -10.63
C LYS A 45 0.48 -2.96 -11.00
N LEU A 46 0.68 -4.26 -11.21
CA LEU A 46 1.99 -4.81 -11.56
C LEU A 46 2.49 -4.30 -12.92
N ASN A 47 1.60 -4.13 -13.89
CA ASN A 47 1.95 -3.51 -15.18
C ASN A 47 2.34 -2.03 -15.02
N ALA A 48 1.57 -1.26 -14.25
CA ALA A 48 1.87 0.16 -14.01
C ALA A 48 3.24 0.38 -13.35
N LEU A 49 3.67 -0.52 -12.46
CA LEU A 49 4.99 -0.45 -11.83
C LEU A 49 6.15 -0.59 -12.83
N GLN A 50 5.93 -1.25 -13.98
CA GLN A 50 6.96 -1.38 -15.01
C GLN A 50 7.32 -0.04 -15.66
N ALA A 51 6.45 0.97 -15.59
CA ALA A 51 6.78 2.34 -16.01
C ALA A 51 7.93 2.96 -15.18
N TYR A 52 8.20 2.40 -14.00
CA TYR A 52 9.26 2.83 -13.08
C TYR A 52 10.44 1.84 -13.07
N GLU A 53 10.79 1.27 -14.24
CA GLU A 53 11.85 0.26 -14.39
C GLU A 53 13.15 0.61 -13.64
N LYS A 54 13.60 1.87 -13.71
CA LYS A 54 14.82 2.34 -13.03
C LYS A 54 14.75 2.31 -11.50
N GLU A 55 13.54 2.31 -10.94
CA GLU A 55 13.29 2.20 -9.50
C GLU A 55 13.04 0.76 -9.06
N LEU A 56 12.62 -0.12 -9.99
CA LEU A 56 12.49 -1.54 -9.72
C LEU A 56 13.86 -2.17 -9.43
N ARG A 57 13.84 -3.22 -8.63
CA ARG A 57 15.02 -3.99 -8.26
C ARG A 57 14.72 -5.47 -8.42
N PRO A 58 15.73 -6.31 -8.72
CA PRO A 58 15.56 -7.75 -8.67
C PRO A 58 15.09 -8.23 -7.29
N PHE A 59 14.28 -9.27 -7.25
CA PHE A 59 14.02 -10.00 -6.01
C PHE A 59 15.36 -10.50 -5.42
N PRO A 60 15.61 -10.44 -4.10
CA PRO A 60 14.66 -10.28 -2.98
C PRO A 60 14.39 -8.84 -2.51
N HIS A 61 14.63 -7.82 -3.33
CA HIS A 61 14.36 -6.45 -2.91
C HIS A 61 12.84 -6.17 -2.74
N PRO A 62 12.40 -5.39 -1.74
CA PRO A 62 10.98 -5.09 -1.49
C PRO A 62 10.25 -4.42 -2.66
N ARG A 63 10.98 -3.63 -3.47
CA ARG A 63 10.48 -3.02 -4.72
C ARG A 63 10.51 -3.95 -5.94
N SER A 64 10.85 -5.23 -5.80
CA SER A 64 10.69 -6.17 -6.91
C SER A 64 9.21 -6.45 -7.17
N LEU A 65 8.83 -6.69 -8.43
CA LEU A 65 7.44 -7.03 -8.77
C LEU A 65 6.92 -8.21 -7.95
N ARG A 66 7.76 -9.24 -7.76
CA ARG A 66 7.46 -10.41 -6.93
C ARG A 66 7.19 -10.05 -5.46
N ALA A 67 7.98 -9.15 -4.87
CA ALA A 67 7.78 -8.74 -3.48
C ALA A 67 6.51 -7.89 -3.32
N VAL A 68 6.23 -6.99 -4.28
CA VAL A 68 5.00 -6.18 -4.27
C VAL A 68 3.75 -7.04 -4.44
N GLU A 69 3.79 -8.03 -5.32
CA GLU A 69 2.72 -9.02 -5.50
C GLU A 69 2.50 -9.85 -4.23
N ALA A 70 3.58 -10.35 -3.63
CA ALA A 70 3.50 -11.11 -2.38
C ALA A 70 2.91 -10.28 -1.23
N LEU A 71 3.26 -9.00 -1.13
CA LEU A 71 2.67 -8.09 -0.14
C LEU A 71 1.16 -7.92 -0.36
N ALA A 72 0.73 -7.71 -1.61
CA ALA A 72 -0.69 -7.59 -1.93
C ALA A 72 -1.48 -8.86 -1.55
N HIS A 73 -0.93 -10.04 -1.83
CA HIS A 73 -1.53 -11.31 -1.41
C HIS A 73 -1.57 -11.47 0.10
N TRP A 74 -0.51 -11.08 0.80
CA TRP A 74 -0.50 -11.14 2.26
C TRP A 74 -1.58 -10.23 2.87
N ARG A 75 -1.70 -8.98 2.39
CA ARG A 75 -2.77 -8.08 2.82
C ARG A 75 -4.16 -8.66 2.51
N GLY A 76 -4.35 -9.24 1.33
CA GLY A 76 -5.59 -9.92 0.98
C GLY A 76 -5.93 -11.05 1.96
N ALA A 77 -4.96 -11.92 2.24
CA ALA A 77 -5.12 -13.03 3.17
C ALA A 77 -5.53 -12.56 4.58
N THR A 78 -5.04 -11.39 5.04
CA THR A 78 -5.42 -10.85 6.35
C THR A 78 -6.88 -10.40 6.44
N VAL A 79 -7.58 -10.19 5.32
CA VAL A 79 -8.98 -9.75 5.26
C VAL A 79 -9.90 -10.66 4.43
N GLY A 80 -9.42 -11.85 4.05
CA GLY A 80 -10.24 -12.87 3.38
C GLY A 80 -10.45 -12.69 1.88
N VAL A 81 -9.56 -11.97 1.17
CA VAL A 81 -9.57 -11.82 -0.29
C VAL A 81 -8.24 -12.25 -0.92
N SER A 82 -8.18 -12.43 -2.23
CA SER A 82 -6.95 -12.94 -2.88
C SER A 82 -5.82 -11.90 -2.89
N ALA A 83 -6.14 -10.62 -3.03
CA ALA A 83 -5.16 -9.53 -2.93
C ALA A 83 -5.81 -8.24 -2.41
N ALA A 84 -5.10 -7.49 -1.57
CA ALA A 84 -5.58 -6.21 -1.07
C ALA A 84 -4.47 -5.14 -1.01
N GLU A 85 -4.87 -3.88 -1.04
CA GLU A 85 -4.05 -2.75 -0.57
C GLU A 85 -4.53 -2.32 0.81
N ALA A 86 -3.58 -2.03 1.69
CA ALA A 86 -3.82 -1.71 3.08
C ALA A 86 -3.47 -0.25 3.37
N PHE A 87 -4.30 0.41 4.17
CA PHE A 87 -4.20 1.82 4.51
C PHE A 87 -4.52 2.07 5.99
N ILE A 88 -4.03 3.19 6.51
CA ILE A 88 -4.41 3.76 7.80
C ILE A 88 -5.38 4.91 7.57
N SER A 89 -6.51 4.93 8.27
CA SER A 89 -7.40 6.08 8.31
C SER A 89 -6.77 7.25 9.09
N GLY A 90 -6.47 8.34 8.38
CA GLY A 90 -5.93 9.56 8.98
C GLY A 90 -7.00 10.53 9.46
N ARG A 91 -8.02 10.74 8.61
CA ARG A 91 -9.16 11.59 8.92
C ARG A 91 -10.32 11.20 8.03
N ARG A 92 -11.51 11.12 8.62
CA ARG A 92 -12.77 10.90 7.91
C ARG A 92 -13.81 11.92 8.35
N ILE A 93 -14.50 12.53 7.39
CA ILE A 93 -15.65 13.41 7.61
C ILE A 93 -16.91 12.60 7.31
N VAL A 94 -17.83 12.53 8.28
CA VAL A 94 -19.12 11.81 8.19
C VAL A 94 -20.24 12.81 7.94
#